data_AF-A0A2D6D1D7-F1
#
_entry.id   AF-A0A2D6D1D7-F1
#
_cell.length_a   1.000
_cell.length_b   1.000
_cell.length_c   1.000
_cell.angle_alpha   90.00
_cell.angle_beta   90.00
_cell.angle_gamma   90.00
#
_symmetry.space_group_name_H-M   'P 1'
#
loop_
_entity.id
_entity.type
_entity.pdbx_description
1 polymer ?
#
loop_
_entity_poly.entity_id
_entity_poly.type
_entity_poly.pdbx_seq_one_letter_code
_entity_poly.pdbx_strand_id
1 'polypeptide(L)'
;TIFDFSNYAVGGEDLLANWESLKDHTSYFHIKDFDCEARKVVPAGDGDGHLEPILRDAYARGFDGFLSLEPHLKEEYGDTGAERFRAAVAGLNRVLAAIA
;
A
#
# COMPACT_ATOMS: atom_id res chain seq x y z
N THR A 1 -2.23 -2.81 14.88
CA THR A 1 -1.33 -1.72 14.45
C THR A 1 -1.50 -1.47 12.95
N ILE A 2 -0.72 -0.58 12.35
CA ILE A 2 -0.83 -0.20 10.92
C ILE A 2 0.34 -0.80 10.16
N PHE A 3 0.07 -1.41 9.01
CA PHE A 3 1.12 -1.70 8.01
C PHE A 3 1.05 -0.68 6.88
N ASP A 4 2.11 0.09 6.68
CA ASP A 4 2.20 1.17 5.69
C ASP A 4 3.31 0.85 4.68
N PHE A 5 2.92 0.42 3.48
CA PHE A 5 3.84 -0.01 2.43
C PHE A 5 4.88 1.04 2.09
N SER A 6 4.44 2.27 1.80
CA SER A 6 5.34 3.32 1.35
C SER A 6 6.36 3.76 2.41
N ASN A 7 6.02 3.72 3.71
CA ASN A 7 6.97 4.13 4.75
C ASN A 7 8.17 3.19 4.78
N TYR A 8 7.92 1.87 4.69
CA TYR A 8 8.98 0.87 4.59
C TYR A 8 9.77 1.01 3.28
N ALA A 9 9.07 1.25 2.16
CA ALA A 9 9.71 1.37 0.85
C ALA A 9 10.61 2.61 0.75
N VAL A 10 10.18 3.76 1.29
CA VAL A 10 11.01 4.98 1.39
C VAL A 10 12.27 4.72 2.23
N GLY A 11 12.15 3.90 3.29
CA GLY A 11 13.26 3.45 4.12
C GLY A 11 14.22 2.48 3.44
N GLY A 12 13.88 1.96 2.26
CA GLY A 12 14.64 0.92 1.56
C GLY A 12 14.59 -0.44 2.25
N GLU A 13 13.52 -0.70 3.01
CA GLU A 13 13.34 -1.96 3.74
C GLU A 13 12.83 -3.08 2.83
N ASP A 14 13.02 -4.33 3.25
CA ASP A 14 12.43 -5.49 2.60
C ASP A 14 10.98 -5.66 3.08
N LEU A 15 10.01 -5.25 2.26
CA LEU A 15 8.61 -5.28 2.65
C LEU A 15 8.06 -6.70 2.84
N LEU A 16 8.59 -7.70 2.15
CA LEU A 16 8.15 -9.09 2.34
C LEU A 16 8.64 -9.62 3.69
N ALA A 17 9.89 -9.30 4.07
CA ALA A 17 10.41 -9.63 5.39
C ALA A 17 9.68 -8.87 6.52
N ASN A 18 9.36 -7.60 6.28
CA ASN A 18 8.55 -6.80 7.21
C ASN A 18 7.15 -7.38 7.38
N TRP A 19 6.50 -7.77 6.27
CA TRP A 19 5.20 -8.42 6.33
C TRP A 19 5.28 -9.71 7.14
N GLU A 20 6.25 -10.59 6.86
CA GLU A 20 6.41 -11.84 7.61
C GLU A 20 6.52 -11.61 9.12
N SER A 21 7.20 -10.53 9.52
CA SER A 21 7.41 -10.18 10.94
C SER A 21 6.19 -9.51 11.59
N LEU A 22 5.35 -8.82 10.82
CA LEU A 22 4.31 -7.92 11.35
C LEU A 22 2.88 -8.41 11.08
N LYS A 23 2.71 -9.44 10.25
CA LYS A 23 1.41 -9.93 9.79
C LYS A 23 0.45 -10.40 10.90
N ASP A 24 0.98 -10.81 12.06
CA ASP A 24 0.18 -11.20 13.24
C ASP A 24 -0.22 -10.01 14.13
N HIS A 25 0.37 -8.85 13.90
CA HIS A 25 0.14 -7.65 14.71
C HIS A 25 -0.62 -6.56 13.92
N THR A 26 -0.67 -6.70 12.60
CA THR A 26 -1.32 -5.76 11.68
C THR A 26 -2.84 -5.79 11.84
N SER A 27 -3.44 -4.63 12.12
CA SER A 27 -4.90 -4.47 12.26
C SER A 27 -5.54 -3.83 11.04
N TYR A 28 -4.80 -2.99 10.30
CA TYR A 28 -5.25 -2.36 9.06
C TYR A 28 -4.05 -1.88 8.24
N PHE A 29 -4.32 -1.53 6.99
CA PHE A 29 -3.30 -1.09 6.03
C PHE A 29 -3.49 0.38 5.65
N HIS A 30 -2.38 1.09 5.48
CA HIS A 30 -2.36 2.34 4.72
C HIS A 30 -1.98 2.03 3.28
N ILE A 31 -2.85 2.41 2.35
CA ILE A 31 -2.71 2.11 0.93
C ILE A 31 -2.17 3.34 0.21
N LYS A 32 -0.87 3.25 -0.07
CA LYS A 32 -0.10 3.99 -1.07
C LYS A 32 1.13 3.14 -1.39
N ASP A 33 1.76 3.40 -2.52
CA ASP A 33 2.97 2.67 -2.95
C ASP A 33 4.10 3.67 -3.18
N PHE A 34 5.31 3.17 -3.41
CA PHE A 34 6.48 4.00 -3.63
C PHE A 34 7.34 3.40 -4.75
N ASP A 35 7.63 4.24 -5.73
CA ASP A 35 8.57 3.95 -6.82
C ASP A 35 9.97 4.37 -6.34
N CYS A 36 10.83 3.38 -6.11
CA CYS A 36 12.14 3.55 -5.51
C CYS A 36 13.12 4.24 -6.46
N GLU A 37 13.02 3.98 -7.77
CA GLU A 37 13.87 4.59 -8.80
C GLU A 37 13.54 6.08 -8.96
N ALA A 38 12.26 6.40 -9.15
CA ALA A 38 11.79 7.78 -9.31
C ALA A 38 11.66 8.53 -7.98
N ARG A 39 11.86 7.83 -6.85
CA ARG A 39 11.74 8.35 -5.48
C ARG A 39 10.43 9.10 -5.23
N LYS A 40 9.31 8.49 -5.61
CA LYS A 40 8.00 9.14 -5.56
C LYS A 40 6.93 8.21 -5.01
N VAL A 41 6.00 8.79 -4.25
CA VAL A 41 4.77 8.09 -3.84
C VAL A 41 3.87 7.92 -5.07
N VAL A 42 3.36 6.71 -5.28
CA VAL A 42 2.52 6.32 -6.42
C VAL A 42 1.28 5.56 -5.95
N PRO A 43 0.24 5.44 -6.79
CA PRO A 43 -0.91 4.59 -6.47
C PRO A 43 -0.50 3.14 -6.20
N ALA A 44 -1.36 2.43 -5.46
CA ALA A 44 -1.16 1.02 -5.15
C ALA A 44 -0.86 0.17 -6.38
N GLY A 45 0.25 -0.57 -6.35
CA GLY A 45 0.65 -1.51 -7.41
C GLY A 45 1.45 -0.87 -8.54
N ASP A 46 1.66 0.44 -8.52
CA ASP A 46 2.49 1.16 -9.50
C ASP A 46 3.93 1.39 -8.99
N GLY A 47 4.29 0.86 -7.81
CA GLY A 47 5.60 0.98 -7.19
C GLY A 47 6.20 -0.37 -6.79
N ASP A 48 7.20 -0.32 -5.92
CA ASP A 48 8.00 -1.47 -5.48
C ASP A 48 7.51 -2.05 -4.15
N GLY A 49 6.31 -1.66 -3.69
CA GLY A 49 5.80 -2.01 -2.38
C GLY A 49 5.27 -3.44 -2.21
N HIS A 50 5.28 -4.27 -3.26
CA HIS A 50 4.77 -5.65 -3.20
C HIS A 50 3.35 -5.78 -2.61
N LEU A 51 2.46 -4.82 -2.89
CA LEU A 51 1.11 -4.80 -2.31
C LEU A 51 0.30 -6.05 -2.64
N GLU A 52 0.36 -6.53 -3.89
CA GLU A 52 -0.40 -7.71 -4.31
C GLU A 52 -0.07 -8.97 -3.49
N PRO A 53 1.19 -9.46 -3.39
CA PRO A 53 1.47 -10.66 -2.62
C PRO A 53 1.19 -10.49 -1.12
N ILE A 54 1.43 -9.32 -0.54
CA ILE A 54 1.17 -9.05 0.88
C ILE A 54 -0.34 -9.06 1.17
N LEU A 55 -1.14 -8.35 0.38
CA LEU A 55 -2.59 -8.33 0.56
C LEU A 55 -3.22 -9.68 0.20
N ARG A 56 -2.64 -10.44 -0.73
CA ARG A 56 -3.06 -11.82 -1.04
C ARG A 56 -2.86 -12.73 0.17
N ASP A 57 -1.69 -12.68 0.81
CA ASP A 57 -1.42 -13.45 2.01
C ASP A 57 -2.35 -13.02 3.16
N ALA A 58 -2.52 -11.71 3.39
CA ALA A 58 -3.45 -11.19 4.39
C ALA A 58 -4.88 -11.74 4.17
N TYR A 59 -5.39 -11.67 2.94
CA TYR A 59 -6.70 -12.21 2.59
C TYR A 59 -6.80 -13.73 2.82
N ALA A 60 -5.80 -14.49 2.36
CA ALA A 60 -5.75 -15.95 2.54
C ALA A 60 -5.71 -16.37 4.02
N ARG A 61 -5.16 -15.50 4.89
CA ARG A 61 -5.11 -15.69 6.35
C ARG A 61 -6.39 -15.25 7.07
N GLY A 62 -7.40 -14.80 6.34
CA GLY A 62 -8.69 -14.40 6.90
C GLY A 62 -8.67 -13.01 7.55
N PHE A 63 -7.79 -12.11 7.07
CA PHE A 63 -7.77 -10.73 7.53
C PHE A 63 -9.14 -10.06 7.38
N ASP A 64 -9.63 -9.46 8.45
CA ASP A 64 -10.98 -8.88 8.59
C ASP A 64 -11.00 -7.39 8.94
N GLY A 65 -9.84 -6.73 8.87
CA GLY A 65 -9.70 -5.29 9.07
C GLY A 65 -10.09 -4.47 7.83
N PHE A 66 -9.55 -3.26 7.73
CA PHE A 66 -9.86 -2.33 6.63
C PHE A 66 -8.60 -1.83 5.91
N LEU A 67 -8.81 -1.25 4.72
CA LEU A 67 -7.78 -0.61 3.92
C LEU A 67 -8.05 0.90 3.91
N SER A 68 -7.16 1.67 4.53
CA SER A 68 -7.22 3.14 4.50
C SER A 68 -6.53 3.63 3.24
N LEU A 69 -7.26 4.32 2.36
CA LEU A 69 -6.71 4.84 1.11
C LEU A 69 -6.06 6.20 1.34
N GLU A 70 -4.78 6.35 0.97
CA GLU A 70 -4.04 7.60 1.12
C GLU A 70 -3.83 8.31 -0.23
N PRO A 71 -4.63 9.34 -0.55
CA PRO A 71 -4.59 10.00 -1.86
C PRO A 71 -3.46 11.04 -2.00
N HIS A 72 -2.74 11.34 -0.91
CA HIS A 72 -1.68 12.36 -0.88
C HIS A 72 -0.35 11.79 -1.42
N LEU A 73 -0.29 11.62 -2.75
CA LEU A 73 0.86 11.10 -3.48
C LEU A 73 2.00 12.15 -3.66
N LYS A 74 2.33 12.92 -2.61
CA LYS A 74 3.42 13.92 -2.61
C LYS A 74 4.05 14.06 -1.22
N GLU A 75 5.31 14.48 -1.17
CA GLU A 75 6.18 14.49 0.03
C GLU A 75 5.66 15.30 1.24
N GLU A 76 4.82 16.31 1.02
CA GLU A 76 4.23 17.12 2.10
C GLU A 76 2.77 17.43 1.77
N TYR A 77 1.83 16.70 2.39
CA TYR A 77 0.39 17.02 2.44
C TYR A 77 -0.19 17.63 1.16
N GLY A 78 0.16 17.06 0.00
CA GLY A 78 -0.21 17.60 -1.31
C GLY A 78 -1.69 17.42 -1.62
N ASP A 79 -2.16 18.23 -2.58
CA ASP A 79 -3.53 18.27 -3.14
C ASP A 79 -4.23 16.90 -3.11
N THR A 80 -5.33 16.80 -2.36
CA THR A 80 -6.19 15.62 -2.21
C THR A 80 -7.39 15.66 -3.16
N GLY A 81 -7.30 16.43 -4.25
CA GLY A 81 -8.36 16.61 -5.22
C GLY A 81 -8.93 15.32 -5.83
N ALA A 82 -10.16 15.41 -6.35
CA ALA A 82 -10.94 14.27 -6.82
C ALA A 82 -10.25 13.37 -7.85
N GLU A 83 -9.37 13.93 -8.70
CA GLU A 83 -8.59 13.15 -9.67
C GLU A 83 -7.59 12.20 -8.99
N ARG A 84 -6.93 12.65 -7.91
CA ARG A 84 -5.99 11.81 -7.17
C ARG A 84 -6.70 10.73 -6.37
N PHE A 85 -7.86 11.06 -5.80
CA PHE A 85 -8.70 10.05 -5.17
C PHE A 85 -9.13 8.98 -6.18
N ARG A 86 -9.54 9.39 -7.40
CA ARG A 86 -9.82 8.45 -8.49
C ARG A 86 -8.63 7.58 -8.86
N ALA A 87 -7.43 8.15 -8.97
CA ALA A 87 -6.21 7.39 -9.25
C ALA A 87 -5.88 6.38 -8.14
N ALA A 88 -5.97 6.79 -6.88
CA ALA A 88 -5.73 5.94 -5.72
C ALA A 88 -6.72 4.77 -5.66
N VAL A 89 -8.02 5.05 -5.85
CA VAL A 89 -9.07 4.02 -5.92
C VAL A 89 -8.83 3.07 -7.09
N ALA A 90 -8.48 3.59 -8.27
CA ALA A 90 -8.20 2.77 -9.44
C ALA A 90 -7.00 1.85 -9.22
N GLY A 91 -5.92 2.34 -8.60
CA GLY A 91 -4.75 1.53 -8.25
C GLY A 91 -5.11 0.40 -7.30
N LEU A 92 -5.78 0.72 -6.19
CA LEU A 92 -6.20 -0.29 -5.21
C LEU A 92 -7.12 -1.34 -5.84
N ASN A 93 -8.11 -0.92 -6.65
CA ASN A 93 -9.01 -1.87 -7.31
C ASN A 93 -8.27 -2.80 -8.28
N ARG A 94 -7.23 -2.33 -8.99
CA ARG A 94 -6.41 -3.21 -9.84
C ARG A 94 -5.71 -4.29 -9.02
N VAL A 95 -5.10 -3.91 -7.90
CA VAL A 95 -4.42 -4.85 -6.99
C VAL A 95 -5.42 -5.87 -6.42
N LEU A 96 -6.57 -5.40 -5.92
CA LEU A 96 -7.59 -6.27 -5.33
C LEU A 96 -8.20 -7.24 -6.34
N ALA A 97 -8.40 -6.80 -7.60
CA ALA A 97 -8.90 -7.65 -8.67
C ALA A 97 -7.96 -8.83 -9.03
N ALA A 98 -6.68 -8.75 -8.66
CA ALA A 98 -5.74 -9.87 -8.82
C ALA A 98 -5.80 -10.87 -7.65
N ILE A 99 -6.31 -10.45 -6.48
CA ILE A 99 -6.33 -11.25 -5.24
C ILE A 99 -7.59 -12.11 -5.15
N ALA A 100 -8.73 -11.56 -5.55
CA ALA A 100 -10.06 -12.15 -5.46
C ALA A 100 -10.36 -13.19 -6.54
#